data_AF-A0A8S9G649-F1
#
_entry.id   AF-A0A8S9G649-F1
#
_cell.length_a   1.000
_cell.length_b   1.000
_cell.length_c   1.000
_cell.angle_alpha   90.00
_cell.angle_beta   90.00
_cell.angle_gamma   90.00
#
_symmetry.space_group_name_H-M   'P 1'
#
loop_
_entity.id
_entity.type
_entity.pdbx_description
1 polymer ?
#
loop_
_entity_poly.entity_id
_entity_poly.type
_entity_poly.pdbx_seq_one_letter_code
_entity_poly.pdbx_strand_id
1 'polypeptide(L)' 'MLAVGFEEAVKSILENLPQKRQSMFFSETMPSWVKKLARKYLDNPLNIYLVGDQDEKLAEGIKLYAISATSNK' A
#
# COMPACT_ATOMS: atom_id res chain seq x y z
N MET A 1 -4.20 -10.22 5.87
CA MET A 1 -5.65 -9.91 5.94
C MET A 1 -6.21 -9.44 4.59
N LEU A 2 -5.41 -8.76 3.76
CA LEU A 2 -5.74 -8.45 2.37
C LEU A 2 -4.87 -9.27 1.41
N ALA A 3 -4.98 -10.59 1.48
CA ALA A 3 -4.40 -11.46 0.45
C ALA A 3 -5.31 -11.44 -0.79
N VAL A 4 -4.73 -11.75 -1.96
CA VAL A 4 -5.44 -11.87 -3.24
C VAL A 4 -6.65 -12.80 -3.04
N GLY A 5 -7.86 -12.24 -3.05
CA GLY A 5 -9.11 -12.96 -2.79
C GLY A 5 -10.10 -12.25 -1.85
N PHE A 6 -9.65 -11.34 -0.98
CA PHE A 6 -10.55 -10.61 -0.05
C PHE A 6 -11.08 -9.28 -0.59
N GLU A 7 -10.61 -8.83 -1.76
CA GLU A 7 -10.97 -7.52 -2.31
C GLU A 7 -12.49 -7.38 -2.53
N GLU A 8 -13.12 -8.38 -3.16
CA GLU A 8 -14.55 -8.36 -3.44
C GLU A 8 -15.40 -8.39 -2.17
N ALA A 9 -15.01 -9.24 -1.20
CA ALA A 9 -15.68 -9.31 0.09
C ALA A 9 -15.60 -7.97 0.84
N VAL A 10 -14.42 -7.34 0.86
CA VAL A 10 -14.22 -6.03 1.49
C VAL A 10 -15.05 -4.95 0.80
N LYS A 11 -15.09 -4.94 -0.55
CA LYS A 11 -15.95 -4.01 -1.30
C LYS A 11 -17.42 -4.20 -0.95
N SER A 12 -17.91 -5.44 -0.94
CA SER A 12 -19.29 -5.77 -0.61
C SER A 12 -19.66 -5.30 0.80
N ILE A 13 -18.79 -5.54 1.79
CA ILE A 13 -19.01 -5.05 3.16
C ILE A 13 -19.09 -3.52 3.16
N LEU A 14 -18.11 -2.83 2.57
CA LEU A 14 -18.02 -1.37 2.60
C LEU A 14 -19.17 -0.66 1.87
N GLU A 15 -19.78 -1.31 0.88
CA GLU A 15 -20.98 -0.82 0.15
C GLU A 15 -22.26 -0.90 0.99
N ASN A 16 -22.34 -1.85 1.92
CA ASN A 16 -23.48 -2.01 2.81
C ASN A 16 -23.34 -1.21 4.12
N LEU A 17 -22.24 -0.49 4.33
CA LEU A 17 -22.05 0.34 5.52
C LEU A 17 -22.72 1.72 5.38
N PRO A 18 -23.19 2.32 6.50
CA PRO A 18 -23.77 3.66 6.51
C PRO A 18 -22.84 4.70 5.90
N GLN A 19 -23.37 5.62 5.08
CA GLN A 19 -22.57 6.63 4.38
C GLN A 19 -21.74 7.50 5.33
N LYS A 20 -22.36 7.98 6.42
CA LYS A 20 -21.69 8.83 7.41
C LYS A 20 -21.10 7.94 8.51
N ARG A 21 -19.78 7.77 8.49
CA ARG A 21 -19.03 6.97 9.46
C ARG A 21 -17.59 7.44 9.57
N GLN A 22 -16.96 7.16 10.71
CA GLN A 22 -15.51 7.24 10.82
C GLN A 22 -14.91 5.91 10.35
N SER A 23 -14.01 5.99 9.38
CA SER A 23 -13.32 4.81 8.83
C SER A 23 -11.82 4.97 9.08
N MET A 24 -11.17 3.89 9.51
CA MET A 24 -9.71 3.82 9.64
C MET A 24 -9.19 2.65 8.81
N PHE A 25 -8.03 2.83 8.20
CA PHE A 25 -7.44 1.81 7.35
C PHE A 25 -5.98 1.58 7.71
N PHE A 26 -5.63 0.32 7.94
CA PHE A 26 -4.31 -0.10 8.38
C PHE A 26 -3.76 -1.11 7.38
N SER A 27 -2.55 -0.85 6.87
CA SER A 27 -1.88 -1.76 5.96
C SER A 27 -0.37 -1.63 6.08
N GLU A 28 0.32 -2.77 6.01
CA GLU A 28 1.78 -2.83 5.95
C GLU A 28 2.31 -2.38 4.57
N THR A 29 1.53 -2.64 3.51
CA THR A 29 1.87 -2.25 2.14
C THR A 29 0.69 -1.56 1.45
N MET A 30 0.97 -0.66 0.51
CA MET A 30 -0.04 0.11 -0.21
C MET A 30 0.01 -0.15 -1.73
N PRO A 31 -0.34 -1.36 -2.19
CA PRO A 31 -0.49 -1.62 -3.62
C PRO A 31 -1.63 -0.79 -4.23
N SER A 32 -1.65 -0.66 -5.55
CA SER A 32 -2.57 0.25 -6.26
C SER A 32 -4.05 0.05 -5.92
N TRP A 33 -4.49 -1.19 -5.68
CA TRP A 33 -5.88 -1.49 -5.36
C TRP A 33 -6.26 -1.06 -3.92
N VAL A 34 -5.35 -1.22 -2.95
CA VAL A 34 -5.49 -0.73 -1.56
C VAL A 34 -5.60 0.79 -1.55
N LYS A 35 -4.75 1.48 -2.34
CA LYS A 35 -4.82 2.94 -2.53
C LYS A 35 -6.17 3.39 -3.10
N LYS A 36 -6.70 2.68 -4.10
CA LYS A 36 -8.03 2.97 -4.68
C LYS A 36 -9.15 2.77 -3.65
N LEU A 37 -9.09 1.71 -2.86
CA LEU A 37 -10.07 1.42 -1.82
C LEU A 37 -10.08 2.53 -0.75
N ALA A 38 -8.90 2.91 -0.24
CA ALA A 38 -8.75 3.98 0.73
C ALA A 38 -9.35 5.30 0.23
N ARG A 39 -9.08 5.69 -1.03
CA ARG A 39 -9.62 6.91 -1.62
C ARG A 39 -11.14 6.90 -1.80
N LYS A 40 -11.75 5.72 -2.01
CA LYS A 40 -13.20 5.59 -2.22
C LYS A 40 -13.99 5.65 -0.91
N TYR A 41 -13.45 5.09 0.17
CA TYR A 41 -14.19 4.87 1.41
C TYR A 41 -13.71 5.67 2.63
N LEU A 42 -12.63 6.44 2.49
CA LEU A 42 -12.17 7.39 3.49
C LEU A 42 -12.49 8.83 3.03
N ASP A 43 -12.96 9.64 3.96
CA ASP A 43 -13.19 11.07 3.75
C ASP A 43 -12.05 11.87 4.39
N ASN A 44 -11.33 12.66 3.58
CA ASN A 44 -10.15 13.46 3.95
C ASN A 44 -9.21 12.79 4.98
N PRO A 45 -8.65 11.59 4.70
CA PRO A 45 -7.88 10.84 5.69
C PRO A 45 -6.50 11.46 5.95
N LEU A 46 -6.09 11.48 7.21
CA LEU A 46 -4.69 11.67 7.58
C LEU A 46 -3.90 10.41 7.25
N ASN A 47 -2.93 10.51 6.33
CA ASN A 47 -2.05 9.40 5.99
C ASN A 47 -0.80 9.44 6.85
N ILE A 48 -0.58 8.40 7.66
CA ILE A 48 0.64 8.22 8.45
C ILE A 48 1.46 7.12 7.78
N TYR A 49 2.58 7.49 7.16
CA TYR A 49 3.46 6.57 6.48
C TYR A 49 4.86 6.65 7.08
N LEU A 50 5.20 5.65 7.90
CA LEU A 50 6.42 5.67 8.72
C LEU A 50 7.71 5.56 7.90
N VAL A 51 7.63 5.05 6.67
CA VAL A 51 8.80 4.82 5.80
C VAL A 51 9.06 6.00 4.85
N GLY A 52 8.14 6.99 4.79
CA GLY A 52 8.24 8.12 3.86
C GLY A 52 8.17 7.74 2.37
N ASP A 53 8.47 8.70 1.50
CA ASP A 53 8.46 8.56 0.02
C ASP A 53 9.80 8.07 -0.56
N GLN A 54 10.69 7.51 0.25
CA GLN A 54 11.97 7.00 -0.23
C GLN A 54 11.75 5.64 -0.93
N ASP A 55 12.09 5.58 -2.22
CA ASP A 55 12.00 4.35 -3.03
C ASP A 55 13.01 3.28 -2.59
N GLU A 56 14.10 3.67 -1.93
CA GLU A 56 15.11 2.75 -1.39
C GLU A 56 14.82 2.39 0.06
N LYS A 57 14.14 1.26 0.25
CA LYS A 57 13.99 0.61 1.56
C LYS A 57 15.15 -0.33 1.84
N LEU A 58 16.38 0.17 1.81
CA LEU A 58 17.49 -0.60 2.35
C LEU A 58 17.48 -0.49 3.87
N ALA A 59 17.69 -1.62 4.55
CA ALA A 59 17.95 -1.55 5.98
C ALA A 59 19.18 -0.66 6.21
N GLU A 60 19.14 0.12 7.28
CA GLU A 60 20.22 1.05 7.61
C GLU A 60 21.57 0.30 7.64
N GLY A 61 22.55 0.76 6.87
CA GLY A 61 23.87 0.14 6.75
C GLY A 61 24.07 -0.81 5.55
N ILE A 62 23.06 -1.08 4.73
CA ILE A 62 23.22 -1.87 3.50
C ILE A 62 23.53 -0.94 2.31
N LYS A 63 24.63 -1.21 1.59
CA LYS A 63 24.98 -0.55 0.32
C LYS A 63 24.87 -1.53 -0.85
N LEU A 64 24.09 -1.17 -1.86
CA LEU A 64 24.00 -1.91 -3.11
C LEU A 64 25.07 -1.45 -4.09
N TYR A 65 25.86 -2.39 -4.59
CA TYR A 65 26.78 -2.19 -5.71
C TYR A 65 26.35 -3.09 -6.85
N ALA A 66 26.09 -2.52 -8.02
CA ALA A 66 25.83 -3.26 -9.25
C ALA A 66 26.96 -2.99 -10.26
N ILE A 67 27.53 -4.04 -10.81
CA ILE A 67 28.50 -3.95 -11.91
C ILE A 67 27.91 -4.69 -13.10
N SER A 68 27.70 -3.98 -14.20
CA SER A 68 27.29 -4.59 -15.46
C SER A 68 28.49 -5.29 -16.08
N ALA A 69 28.43 -6.62 -16.21
CA ALA A 69 29.45 -7.38 -16.92
C ALA A 69 29.00 -7.62 -18.37
N THR A 70 29.59 -6.88 -19.31
CA THR A 70 29.45 -7.19 -20.73
C THR A 70 30.30 -8.43 -21.04
N SER A 71 29.68 -9.52 -21.46
CA SER A 71 30.39 -10.69 -21.99
C SER A 71 30.89 -10.36 -23.39
N ASN A 72 32.15 -9.95 -23.52
CA ASN A 72 32.82 -9.93 -24.82
C ASN A 72 33.08 -11.36 -25.28
N LYS A 73 32.27 -11.85 -26.22
CA LYS A 73 32.63 -12.90 -27.17
C LYS A 73 32.25 -12.45 -28.57
#